data_AF-A0A2V9XZ64-F1
#
_entry.id   AF-A0A2V9XZ64-F1
#
_cell.length_a   1.000
_cell.length_b   1.000
_cell.length_c   1.000
_cell.angle_alpha   90.00
_cell.angle_beta   90.00
_cell.angle_gamma   90.00
#
_symmetry.space_group_name_H-M   'P 1'
#
loop_
_entity.id
_entity.type
_entity.pdbx_description
1 polymer ?
#
loop_
_entity_poly.entity_id
_entity_poly.type
_entity_poly.pdbx_seq_one_letter_code
_entity_poly.pdbx_strand_id
1 'polypeptide(L)'
;MAYKEIFWMACDSTEQLRAEYGPFHTRPEAEVEARKLGFGYLLRYEHILGVNEEIEEVRCIFIELPGTVSEAAESTSVTLHTRCATCGESAAHETGWQAEVWADIHEFEHSRHRVRLFEHARGKGLKEIGDWRG
;
A
#
# COMPACT_ATOMS: atom_id res chain seq x y z
N MET A 1 -27.63 -22.82 -17.78
CA MET A 1 -26.69 -23.14 -16.69
C MET A 1 -25.53 -22.20 -16.88
N ALA A 2 -25.23 -21.31 -15.94
CA ALA A 2 -24.09 -20.40 -16.06
C ALA A 2 -22.81 -21.21 -15.79
N TYR A 3 -21.94 -21.31 -16.79
CA TYR A 3 -20.66 -22.00 -16.62
C TYR A 3 -19.68 -21.01 -15.99
N LYS A 4 -18.85 -21.49 -15.07
CA LYS A 4 -17.90 -20.64 -14.34
C LYS A 4 -16.50 -21.19 -14.52
N GLU A 5 -15.65 -20.43 -15.20
CA GLU A 5 -14.22 -20.72 -15.30
C GLU A 5 -13.46 -19.92 -14.23
N ILE A 6 -12.48 -20.55 -13.62
CA ILE A 6 -11.69 -19.96 -12.52
C ILE A 6 -10.22 -20.03 -12.90
N PHE A 7 -9.56 -18.88 -12.87
CA PHE A 7 -8.12 -18.75 -13.08
C PHE A 7 -7.48 -18.16 -11.84
N TRP A 8 -6.34 -18.71 -11.43
CA TRP A 8 -5.58 -18.23 -10.29
C TRP A 8 -4.30 -17.55 -10.76
N MET A 9 -4.00 -16.39 -10.19
CA MET A 9 -2.75 -15.66 -10.40
C MET A 9 -2.11 -15.39 -9.05
N ALA A 10 -0.80 -15.33 -9.00
CA ALA A 10 -0.05 -14.73 -7.91
C ALA A 10 0.11 -13.23 -8.17
N CYS A 11 0.00 -12.41 -7.12
CA CYS A 11 0.08 -10.96 -7.26
C CYS A 11 0.74 -10.25 -6.07
N ASP A 12 1.51 -9.21 -6.36
CA ASP A 12 2.23 -8.41 -5.35
C ASP A 12 1.34 -7.39 -4.62
N SER A 13 0.33 -6.83 -5.28
CA SER A 13 -0.54 -5.78 -4.74
C SER A 13 -1.99 -5.85 -5.23
N THR A 14 -2.87 -5.03 -4.65
CA THR A 14 -4.27 -4.87 -5.11
C THR A 14 -4.45 -3.69 -6.07
N GLU A 15 -3.35 -3.03 -6.47
CA GLU A 15 -3.38 -1.83 -7.31
C GLU A 15 -3.58 -2.15 -8.81
N GLN A 16 -3.87 -1.12 -9.60
CA GLN A 16 -4.10 -1.28 -11.04
C GLN A 16 -2.81 -1.63 -11.81
N LEU A 17 -1.65 -1.15 -11.35
CA LEU A 17 -0.32 -1.42 -11.92
C LEU A 17 0.42 -2.49 -11.11
N ARG A 18 -0.18 -3.68 -11.02
CA ARG A 18 0.35 -4.81 -10.24
C ARG A 18 1.13 -5.80 -11.10
N ALA A 19 2.06 -6.52 -10.49
CA ALA A 19 2.71 -7.65 -11.12
C ALA A 19 1.81 -8.90 -10.96
N GLU A 20 1.42 -9.50 -12.09
CA GLU A 20 0.63 -10.74 -12.12
C GLU A 20 1.48 -11.88 -12.68
N TYR A 21 1.45 -13.04 -12.01
CA TYR A 21 2.12 -14.24 -12.47
C TYR A 21 1.14 -15.42 -12.49
N GLY A 22 1.04 -16.13 -13.63
CA GLY A 22 0.07 -17.20 -13.87
C GLY A 22 -0.32 -17.29 -15.35
N PRO A 23 -1.44 -17.95 -15.71
CA PRO A 23 -2.48 -18.51 -14.83
C PRO A 23 -2.16 -19.92 -14.30
N PHE A 24 -2.67 -20.20 -13.10
CA PHE A 24 -2.64 -21.51 -12.43
C PHE A 24 -4.04 -22.12 -12.37
N HIS A 25 -4.09 -23.45 -12.43
CA HIS A 25 -5.35 -24.19 -12.46
C HIS A 25 -5.90 -24.46 -11.05
N THR A 26 -5.03 -24.44 -10.04
CA THR A 26 -5.41 -24.71 -8.66
C THR A 26 -4.90 -23.64 -7.72
N ARG A 27 -5.67 -23.37 -6.66
CA ARG A 27 -5.27 -22.45 -5.61
C ARG A 27 -3.91 -22.82 -4.98
N PRO A 28 -3.66 -24.07 -4.55
CA PRO A 28 -2.41 -24.41 -3.86
C PRO A 28 -1.16 -24.19 -4.74
N GLU A 29 -1.26 -24.44 -6.04
CA GLU A 29 -0.20 -24.17 -7.01
C GLU A 29 0.15 -22.68 -7.05
N ALA A 30 -0.88 -21.82 -7.15
CA ALA A 30 -0.70 -20.37 -7.12
C ALA A 30 -0.11 -19.88 -5.78
N GLU A 31 -0.52 -20.47 -4.65
CA GLU A 31 0.06 -20.11 -3.34
C GLU A 31 1.55 -20.44 -3.24
N VAL A 32 1.97 -21.59 -3.77
CA VAL A 32 3.38 -22.01 -3.76
C VAL A 32 4.23 -21.05 -4.59
N GLU A 33 3.77 -20.68 -5.79
CA GLU A 33 4.49 -19.74 -6.65
C GLU A 33 4.48 -18.32 -6.08
N ALA A 34 3.36 -17.86 -5.51
CA ALA A 34 3.30 -16.56 -4.83
C ALA A 34 4.32 -16.45 -3.70
N ARG A 35 4.44 -17.49 -2.86
CA ARG A 35 5.44 -17.52 -1.78
C ARG A 35 6.88 -17.51 -2.30
N LYS A 36 7.18 -18.19 -3.41
CA LYS A 36 8.52 -18.17 -4.03
C LYS A 36 8.89 -16.78 -4.54
N LEU A 37 7.91 -16.05 -5.08
CA LEU A 37 8.10 -14.70 -5.64
C LEU A 37 8.02 -13.59 -4.59
N GLY A 38 7.63 -13.90 -3.35
CA GLY A 38 7.40 -12.90 -2.30
C GLY A 38 6.11 -12.10 -2.50
N PHE A 39 5.16 -12.62 -3.26
CA PHE A 39 3.88 -11.98 -3.56
C PHE A 39 2.91 -12.16 -2.39
N GLY A 40 2.26 -11.07 -1.98
CA GLY A 40 1.36 -11.02 -0.83
C GLY A 40 -0.06 -11.53 -1.09
N TYR A 41 -0.46 -11.61 -2.35
CA TYR A 41 -1.84 -11.87 -2.75
C TYR A 41 -1.93 -12.98 -3.80
N LEU A 42 -3.10 -13.61 -3.83
CA LEU A 42 -3.61 -14.32 -4.98
C LEU A 42 -4.74 -13.53 -5.61
N LEU A 43 -4.80 -13.53 -6.93
CA LEU A 43 -5.91 -12.99 -7.70
C LEU A 43 -6.66 -14.14 -8.36
N ARG A 44 -7.95 -14.25 -8.06
CA ARG A 44 -8.86 -15.21 -8.67
C ARG A 44 -9.76 -14.50 -9.67
N TYR A 45 -9.58 -14.80 -10.95
CA TYR A 45 -10.51 -14.41 -12.00
C TYR A 45 -11.61 -15.46 -12.11
N GLU A 46 -12.86 -15.02 -12.03
CA GLU A 46 -14.02 -15.84 -12.31
C GLU A 46 -14.69 -15.30 -13.57
N HIS A 47 -14.71 -16.10 -14.64
CA HIS A 47 -15.47 -15.80 -15.84
C HIS A 47 -16.81 -16.51 -15.75
N ILE A 48 -17.89 -15.75 -15.71
CA ILE A 48 -19.26 -16.27 -15.76
C ILE A 48 -19.67 -16.26 -17.22
N LEU A 49 -19.85 -17.46 -17.78
CA LEU A 49 -20.22 -17.67 -19.16
C LEU A 49 -21.74 -17.82 -19.29
N GLY A 50 -22.28 -17.09 -20.25
CA GLY A 50 -23.67 -17.16 -20.68
C GLY A 50 -24.00 -18.42 -21.46
N VAL A 51 -25.22 -18.48 -22.00
CA VAL A 51 -25.75 -19.66 -22.71
C VAL A 51 -24.98 -19.95 -24.01
N ASN A 52 -24.33 -18.94 -24.59
CA ASN A 52 -23.54 -19.06 -25.83
C ASN A 52 -22.02 -19.12 -25.58
N GLU A 53 -21.58 -19.45 -24.35
CA GLU A 53 -20.16 -19.42 -23.96
C GLU A 53 -19.52 -18.01 -24.05
N GLU A 54 -20.34 -16.96 -24.11
CA GLU A 54 -19.89 -15.58 -24.01
C GLU A 54 -19.63 -15.17 -22.56
N ILE A 55 -18.55 -14.42 -22.32
CA ILE A 55 -18.25 -13.90 -20.97
C ILE A 55 -19.25 -12.79 -20.65
N GLU A 56 -20.21 -13.09 -19.76
CA GLU A 56 -21.20 -12.12 -19.28
C GLU A 56 -20.63 -11.28 -18.14
N GLU A 57 -19.80 -11.89 -17.28
CA GLU A 57 -19.25 -11.23 -16.10
C GLU A 57 -17.83 -11.72 -15.80
N VAL A 58 -16.94 -10.79 -15.44
CA VAL A 58 -15.60 -11.08 -14.92
C VAL A 58 -15.52 -10.58 -13.49
N ARG A 59 -15.26 -11.49 -12.54
CA ARG A 59 -15.03 -11.12 -11.13
C ARG A 59 -13.56 -11.29 -10.79
N CYS A 60 -12.98 -10.25 -10.22
CA CYS A 60 -11.61 -10.23 -9.71
C CYS A 60 -11.66 -10.30 -8.19
N ILE A 61 -11.16 -11.40 -7.61
CA ILE A 61 -11.19 -11.61 -6.16
C ILE A 61 -9.75 -11.74 -5.67
N PHE A 62 -9.33 -10.76 -4.86
CA PHE A 62 -8.03 -10.76 -4.21
C PHE A 62 -8.11 -11.54 -2.89
N ILE A 63 -7.15 -12.43 -2.68
CA ILE A 63 -7.03 -13.26 -1.49
C ILE A 63 -5.65 -13.03 -0.91
N GLU A 64 -5.60 -12.45 0.29
CA GLU A 64 -4.36 -12.23 1.01
C GLU A 64 -3.79 -13.57 1.53
N LEU A 65 -2.48 -13.75 1.38
CA LEU A 65 -1.80 -14.94 1.85
C LEU A 65 -1.30 -14.75 3.29
N PRO A 66 -1.57 -15.72 4.19
CA PRO A 66 -1.09 -15.65 5.56
C PRO A 66 0.43 -15.83 5.60
N GLY A 67 1.13 -14.88 6.22
CA GLY A 67 2.59 -14.95 6.44
C GLY A 67 3.46 -14.26 5.37
N THR A 68 2.87 -13.69 4.32
CA THR A 68 3.57 -12.82 3.34
C THR A 68 3.38 -11.34 3.63
N VAL A 69 2.67 -11.00 4.70
CA VAL A 69 2.56 -9.63 5.19
C VAL A 69 3.87 -9.27 5.90
N SER A 70 4.88 -8.85 5.13
CA SER A 70 5.62 -7.67 5.57
C SER A 70 4.64 -6.50 5.46
N GLU A 71 4.09 -6.08 6.60
CA GLU A 71 3.61 -4.72 6.93
C GLU A 71 3.24 -3.76 5.76
N ALA A 72 2.41 -4.17 4.79
CA ALA A 72 2.12 -3.32 3.62
C ALA A 72 0.63 -3.07 3.31
N ALA A 73 -0.33 -3.65 4.03
CA ALA A 73 -1.74 -3.49 3.64
C ALA A 73 -2.76 -3.37 4.77
N GLU A 74 -2.33 -2.83 5.89
CA GLU A 74 -3.10 -1.74 6.50
C GLU A 74 -2.22 -0.51 6.46
N SER A 75 -2.08 0.09 5.28
CA SER A 75 -1.62 1.48 5.20
C SER A 75 -2.71 2.36 5.81
N THR A 76 -2.74 2.40 7.14
CA THR A 76 -2.86 3.70 7.80
C THR A 76 -1.77 4.55 7.18
N SER A 77 -2.10 5.24 6.08
CA SER A 77 -1.20 6.15 5.39
C SER A 77 -0.86 7.24 6.39
N VAL A 78 0.22 7.04 7.13
CA VAL A 78 0.71 8.01 8.10
C VAL A 78 1.39 9.09 7.27
N THR A 79 0.68 10.18 7.03
CA THR A 79 1.29 11.37 6.43
C THR A 79 2.07 12.08 7.52
N LEU A 80 3.34 12.37 7.27
CA LEU A 80 4.15 13.16 8.18
C LEU A 80 3.95 14.65 7.86
N HIS A 81 3.84 15.47 8.89
CA HIS A 81 3.74 16.91 8.74
C HIS A 81 4.87 17.58 9.53
N THR A 82 5.66 18.40 8.86
CA THR A 82 6.59 19.30 9.52
C THR A 82 5.91 20.64 9.76
N ARG A 83 6.16 21.27 10.90
CA ARG A 83 5.75 22.65 11.18
C ARG A 83 6.82 23.38 11.98
N CYS A 84 7.23 24.55 11.50
CA CYS A 84 8.13 25.43 12.23
C CYS A 84 7.42 26.07 13.43
N ALA A 85 8.01 25.95 14.61
CA ALA A 85 7.49 26.56 15.84
C ALA A 85 7.62 28.10 15.85
N THR A 86 8.50 28.65 15.01
CA THR A 86 8.85 30.07 15.00
C THR A 86 8.04 30.85 13.96
N CYS A 87 8.08 30.45 12.69
CA CYS A 87 7.36 31.15 11.61
C CYS A 87 6.02 30.50 11.24
N GLY A 88 5.76 29.26 11.67
CA GLY A 88 4.52 28.56 11.39
C GLY A 88 4.45 27.88 10.02
N GLU A 89 5.49 27.97 9.19
CA GLU A 89 5.57 27.23 7.91
C GLU A 89 5.42 25.73 8.13
N SER A 90 4.73 25.07 7.20
CA SER A 90 4.43 23.65 7.30
C SER A 90 4.49 22.95 5.95
N ALA A 91 4.91 21.69 5.96
CA ALA A 91 4.89 20.82 4.79
C ALA A 91 4.38 19.42 5.17
N ALA A 92 3.90 18.67 4.18
CA ALA A 92 3.44 17.29 4.32
C ALA A 92 4.36 16.37 3.52
N HIS A 93 4.65 15.19 4.07
CA HIS A 93 5.67 14.26 3.59
C HIS A 93 5.15 12.83 3.65
N GLU A 94 5.58 12.01 2.70
CA GLU A 94 5.25 10.59 2.64
C GLU A 94 6.24 9.75 3.46
N THR A 95 7.46 10.24 3.63
CA THR A 95 8.56 9.52 4.28
C THR A 95 9.26 10.38 5.33
N GLY A 96 9.91 9.73 6.31
CA GLY A 96 10.68 10.42 7.36
C GLY A 96 11.85 11.26 6.80
N TRP A 97 12.58 10.73 5.82
CA TRP A 97 13.71 11.45 5.22
C TRP A 97 13.30 12.76 4.53
N GLN A 98 12.12 12.82 3.91
CA GLN A 98 11.60 14.06 3.31
C GLN A 98 11.35 15.12 4.39
N ALA A 99 10.77 14.70 5.52
CA ALA A 99 10.54 15.57 6.66
C ALA A 99 11.84 16.09 7.29
N GLU A 100 12.87 15.23 7.41
CA GLU A 100 14.20 15.61 7.88
C GLU A 100 14.87 16.62 6.95
N VAL A 101 14.92 16.34 5.64
CA VAL A 101 15.54 17.22 4.65
C VAL A 101 14.86 18.58 4.63
N TRP A 102 13.52 18.60 4.66
CA TRP A 102 12.77 19.87 4.72
C TRP A 102 13.13 20.67 5.97
N ALA A 103 13.21 19.99 7.11
CA ALA A 103 13.52 20.65 8.37
C ALA A 103 14.96 21.15 8.43
N ASP A 104 15.93 20.41 7.89
CA ASP A 104 17.33 20.83 7.80
C ASP A 104 17.48 22.07 6.91
N ILE A 105 16.85 22.07 5.75
CA ILE A 105 16.84 23.24 4.85
C ILE A 105 16.21 24.44 5.57
N HIS A 106 15.04 24.25 6.20
CA HIS A 106 14.33 25.34 6.86
C HIS A 106 15.13 25.92 8.05
N GLU A 107 15.74 25.07 8.89
CA GLU A 107 16.56 25.50 10.03
C GLU A 107 17.89 26.14 9.58
N PHE A 108 18.41 25.74 8.41
CA PHE A 108 19.56 26.36 7.78
C PHE A 108 19.25 27.75 7.21
N GLU A 109 18.15 27.88 6.47
CA GLU A 109 17.70 29.15 5.88
C GLU A 109 17.24 30.15 6.95
N HIS A 110 16.71 29.65 8.07
CA HIS A 110 16.21 30.47 9.16
C HIS A 110 16.91 30.17 10.48
N SER A 111 17.89 31.02 10.81
CA SER A 111 18.58 30.97 12.10
C SER A 111 17.59 31.02 13.28
N ARG A 112 17.73 30.09 14.22
CA ARG A 112 16.88 29.93 15.43
C ARG A 112 15.44 29.48 15.16
N HIS A 113 15.14 28.96 13.97
CA HIS A 113 13.90 28.24 13.76
C HIS A 113 14.04 26.81 14.28
N ARG A 114 12.92 26.22 14.70
CA ARG A 114 12.86 24.84 15.17
C ARG A 114 11.66 24.16 14.55
N VAL A 115 11.89 23.05 13.87
CA VAL A 115 10.85 22.28 13.20
C VAL A 115 10.35 21.15 14.12
N ARG A 116 9.02 21.06 14.22
CA ARG A 116 8.30 19.99 14.92
C ARG A 116 7.75 19.02 13.88
N LEU A 117 7.76 17.73 14.20
CA LEU A 117 7.19 16.68 13.36
C LEU A 117 5.89 16.18 13.96
N PHE A 118 4.93 15.92 13.09
CA PHE A 118 3.64 15.36 13.43
C PHE A 118 3.34 14.17 12.53
N GLU A 119 2.73 13.14 13.09
CA GLU A 119 2.11 12.04 12.37
C GLU A 119 0.61 12.34 12.20
N HIS A 120 0.09 12.14 11.01
CA HIS A 120 -1.35 12.15 10.75
C HIS A 120 -1.78 10.76 10.29
N ALA A 121 -2.48 10.05 11.18
CA ALA A 121 -3.08 8.76 10.87
C ALA A 121 -4.59 8.92 10.66
N ARG A 122 -5.11 8.27 9.62
CA ARG A 122 -6.54 8.31 9.25
C ARG A 122 -7.41 7.93 10.46
N GLY A 123 -8.26 8.86 10.90
CA GLY A 123 -9.17 8.67 12.05
C GLY A 123 -8.55 8.87 13.44
N LYS A 124 -7.23 9.09 13.56
CA LYS A 124 -6.55 9.36 14.84
C LYS A 124 -6.11 10.83 15.02
N GLY A 125 -6.27 11.66 13.99
CA GLY A 125 -5.91 13.08 14.03
C GLY A 125 -4.40 13.30 13.98
N LEU A 126 -3.99 14.56 14.22
CA LEU A 126 -2.60 14.97 14.18
C LEU A 126 -1.95 14.73 15.55
N LYS A 127 -0.91 13.90 15.61
CA LYS A 127 -0.14 13.64 16.82
C LYS A 127 1.30 14.10 16.63
N GLU A 128 1.83 14.80 17.62
CA GLU A 128 3.22 15.25 17.58
C GLU A 128 4.18 14.11 17.92
N ILE A 129 5.28 14.01 17.16
CA ILE A 129 6.40 13.12 17.46
C ILE A 129 7.44 13.93 18.25
N GLY A 130 7.50 13.68 19.56
CA GLY A 130 8.54 14.24 20.42
C GLY A 130 9.91 13.65 20.10
N ASP A 131 10.95 14.47 20.23
CA ASP A 131 12.35 14.05 20.10
C ASP A 131 12.73 13.39 18.76
N TRP A 132 12.02 13.72 17.69
CA TRP A 132 12.23 13.18 16.35
C TRP A 132 13.59 13.55 15.70
N ARG A 133 14.37 14.39 16.37
CA ARG A 133 15.73 14.83 15.99
C ARG A 133 16.82 14.28 16.92
N GLY A 134 16.48 13.29 17.75
CA GLY A 134 17.36 12.69 18.77
C GLY A 134 18.38 11.71 18.20
#